data_AF-A0A6G1RED6-F1
#
_entry.id   AF-A0A6G1RED6-F1
#
_cell.length_a   1.000
_cell.length_b   1.000
_cell.length_c   1.000
_cell.angle_alpha   90.00
_cell.angle_beta   90.00
_cell.angle_gamma   90.00
#
_symmetry.space_group_name_H-M   'P 1'
#
loop_
_entity.id
_entity.type
_entity.pdbx_description
1 polymer ?
#
loop_
_entity_poly.entity_id
_entity_poly.type
_entity_poly.pdbx_seq_one_letter_code
_entity_poly.pdbx_strand_id
1 'polypeptide(L)'
;LGLGASPDEDILVKAPIAAPEPELKTDPSLDLHSLSSAETQPAQEERRDDQEPDSGGLGGKEGGEAKEERAKPELNQETPETKAEKDLKAAQKALKRQRNMYCKVVLLDDTIFECTVDKHAKGQDLLKKVCDHLNLLEEDYFGLAIWDTPTSRTWLDPAKEIKKQVHGGPWDFTFNVKFYPPDPAQLTEDITRYYLCLQLRQDIMTGRLPCSFATLALLGSYTVQSELGDYDPDLHSPDYITEFKLAPNQTKELEEKVVELHKTYRSMTPA
;
A
#
# COMPACT_ATOMS: atom_id res chain seq x y z
N LEU A 1 -97.60 4.01 0.36
CA LEU A 1 -97.05 2.92 1.20
C LEU A 1 -95.53 3.10 1.25
N GLY A 2 -94.98 3.43 2.43
CA GLY A 2 -93.54 3.45 2.81
C GLY A 2 -92.68 4.55 2.16
N LEU A 3 -92.22 5.61 2.85
CA LEU A 3 -91.15 5.71 3.89
C LEU A 3 -89.78 5.23 3.35
N GLY A 4 -88.67 5.99 3.38
CA GLY A 4 -88.38 7.28 4.01
C GLY A 4 -87.02 7.88 3.57
N ALA A 5 -86.84 9.15 3.89
CA ALA A 5 -85.60 9.94 3.84
C ALA A 5 -84.66 9.54 5.00
N SER A 6 -83.32 9.62 4.92
CA SER A 6 -82.44 10.81 5.11
C SER A 6 -81.05 10.27 5.64
N PRO A 7 -80.03 11.09 5.98
CA PRO A 7 -78.92 11.49 5.09
C PRO A 7 -77.50 11.29 5.73
N ASP A 8 -76.48 11.79 5.02
CA ASP A 8 -75.17 12.34 5.46
C ASP A 8 -74.34 11.66 6.59
N GLU A 9 -73.05 11.44 6.33
CA GLU A 9 -71.96 12.25 6.90
C GLU A 9 -70.59 11.67 6.50
N ASP A 10 -69.77 12.52 5.88
CA ASP A 10 -68.39 12.29 5.47
C ASP A 10 -67.46 12.01 6.67
N ILE A 11 -66.84 10.84 6.73
CA ILE A 11 -65.75 10.56 7.69
C ILE A 11 -64.41 10.77 6.98
N LEU A 12 -63.99 12.04 6.95
CA LEU A 12 -62.62 12.47 6.72
C LEU A 12 -61.75 12.05 7.91
N VAL A 13 -61.00 10.95 7.76
CA VAL A 13 -60.00 10.52 8.75
C VAL A 13 -58.78 11.45 8.66
N LYS A 14 -58.84 12.60 9.33
CA LYS A 14 -57.66 13.46 9.55
C LYS A 14 -56.78 12.81 10.62
N ALA A 15 -55.57 12.44 10.22
CA ALA A 15 -54.51 11.99 11.12
C ALA A 15 -54.16 13.08 12.15
N PRO A 16 -53.86 12.74 13.41
CA PRO A 16 -53.36 13.69 14.39
C PRO A 16 -51.97 14.20 13.98
N ILE A 17 -51.85 15.52 13.82
CA ILE A 17 -50.58 16.20 13.58
C ILE A 17 -49.77 16.09 14.88
N ALA A 18 -48.62 15.41 14.81
CA ALA A 18 -47.64 15.34 15.89
C ALA A 18 -47.15 16.76 16.22
N ALA A 19 -47.13 17.10 17.52
CA ALA A 19 -46.56 18.34 17.99
C ALA A 19 -45.04 18.37 17.71
N PRO A 20 -44.47 19.53 17.35
CA PRO A 20 -43.03 19.66 17.15
C PRO A 20 -42.28 19.53 18.49
N GLU A 21 -41.25 18.70 18.51
CA GLU A 21 -40.33 18.55 19.64
C GLU A 21 -39.57 19.86 19.94
N PRO A 22 -39.22 20.13 21.20
CA PRO A 22 -38.48 21.34 21.55
C PRO A 22 -37.02 21.27 21.06
N GLU A 23 -36.59 22.32 20.36
CA GLU A 23 -35.20 22.51 19.94
C GLU A 23 -34.26 22.62 21.15
N LEU A 24 -33.31 21.68 21.26
CA LEU A 24 -32.17 21.79 22.18
C LEU A 24 -31.21 22.88 21.66
N LYS A 25 -31.19 24.02 22.36
CA LYS A 25 -30.12 25.02 22.23
C LYS A 25 -28.88 24.50 22.94
N THR A 26 -27.85 24.13 22.19
CA THR A 26 -26.49 23.93 22.73
C THR A 26 -25.74 25.25 22.68
N ASP A 27 -25.40 25.76 23.86
CA ASP A 27 -24.60 26.96 24.08
C ASP A 27 -23.12 26.68 23.70
N PRO A 28 -22.48 27.44 22.80
CA PRO A 28 -21.09 27.21 22.42
C PRO A 28 -20.17 28.05 23.31
N SER A 29 -20.02 27.64 24.57
CA SER A 29 -18.87 28.08 25.37
C SER A 29 -18.56 27.01 26.40
N LEU A 30 -17.25 26.83 26.66
CA LEU A 30 -16.64 25.89 27.62
C LEU A 30 -16.25 24.53 27.01
N ASP A 31 -15.14 24.53 26.25
CA ASP A 31 -13.98 23.73 26.67
C ASP A 31 -12.71 24.27 25.99
N LEU A 32 -12.24 25.41 26.47
CA LEU A 32 -10.81 25.69 26.50
C LEU A 32 -10.25 24.87 27.67
N HIS A 33 -9.31 23.97 27.38
CA HIS A 33 -8.10 23.65 28.13
C HIS A 33 -7.72 22.18 27.94
N SER A 34 -6.91 21.91 26.92
CA SER A 34 -5.91 20.85 26.99
C SER A 34 -4.64 21.33 26.29
N LEU A 35 -3.75 21.85 27.13
CA LEU A 35 -2.37 22.16 26.81
C LEU A 35 -1.60 20.84 26.66
N SER A 36 -0.76 20.72 25.64
CA SER A 36 0.65 20.37 25.87
C SER A 36 1.48 20.57 24.60
N SER A 37 2.45 21.48 24.73
CA SER A 37 3.46 21.83 23.75
C SER A 37 4.42 20.69 23.45
N ALA A 38 4.88 20.59 22.20
CA ALA A 38 6.16 19.94 21.88
C ALA A 38 7.01 20.92 21.07
N GLU A 39 8.00 21.48 21.76
CA GLU A 39 9.07 22.31 21.24
C GLU A 39 10.02 21.48 20.35
N THR A 40 10.39 22.07 19.22
CA THR A 40 11.53 21.66 18.39
C THR A 40 12.83 22.29 18.90
N GLN A 41 13.82 21.48 19.27
CA GLN A 41 15.24 21.83 19.18
C GLN A 41 16.12 20.60 18.86
N PRO A 42 17.25 20.78 18.15
CA PRO A 42 18.05 19.70 17.56
C PRO A 42 19.11 19.17 18.54
N ALA A 43 19.38 17.86 18.49
CA ALA A 43 20.46 17.25 19.26
C ALA A 43 21.77 17.16 18.46
N GLN A 44 22.84 17.56 19.14
CA GLN A 44 24.20 17.77 18.66
C GLN A 44 25.00 16.47 18.52
N GLU A 45 26.03 16.59 17.68
CA GLU A 45 27.15 15.70 17.43
C GLU A 45 28.02 15.51 18.68
N GLU A 46 28.14 14.27 19.18
CA GLU A 46 29.14 13.91 20.19
C GLU A 46 30.37 13.27 19.53
N ARG A 47 31.45 14.06 19.53
CA ARG A 47 32.83 13.63 19.31
C ARG A 47 33.27 12.68 20.44
N ARG A 48 33.94 11.59 20.09
CA ARG A 48 34.81 10.86 21.03
C ARG A 48 36.25 11.03 20.56
N ASP A 49 36.99 11.84 21.30
CA ASP A 49 38.45 11.83 21.38
C ASP A 49 38.79 11.15 22.72
N ASP A 50 39.61 10.10 22.70
CA ASP A 50 40.35 9.66 23.89
C ASP A 50 41.74 9.13 23.48
N GLN A 51 42.70 10.04 23.74
CA GLN A 51 44.14 9.96 24.01
C GLN A 51 44.87 8.58 24.00
N GLU A 52 46.00 8.55 23.27
CA GLU A 52 47.15 7.64 23.47
C GLU A 52 47.96 7.98 24.74
N PRO A 53 48.78 7.04 25.27
CA PRO A 53 49.88 7.36 26.18
C PRO A 53 51.25 7.39 25.45
N ASP A 54 52.06 8.37 25.85
CA ASP A 54 53.44 8.66 25.41
C ASP A 54 54.51 7.97 26.29
N SER A 55 55.76 8.02 25.78
CA SER A 55 57.09 7.73 26.34
C SER A 55 57.64 6.33 26.07
N GLY A 56 58.86 6.12 25.59
CA GLY A 56 59.99 6.98 25.24
C GLY A 56 61.27 6.11 25.25
N GLY A 57 62.24 6.33 24.35
CA GLY A 57 63.54 5.65 24.43
C GLY A 57 64.40 5.64 23.16
N LEU A 58 65.52 6.36 23.23
CA LEU A 58 66.52 6.70 22.20
C LEU A 58 67.49 5.55 21.83
N GLY A 59 68.09 5.64 20.64
CA GLY A 59 69.38 5.03 20.32
C GLY A 59 69.63 4.79 18.83
N GLY A 60 70.38 5.67 18.17
CA GLY A 60 70.55 5.69 16.70
C GLY A 60 71.73 4.88 16.13
N LYS A 61 71.88 4.96 14.79
CA LYS A 61 73.19 5.08 14.11
C LYS A 61 73.05 5.47 12.63
N GLU A 62 74.14 6.06 12.15
CA GLU A 62 74.42 6.85 10.96
C GLU A 62 74.41 6.14 9.59
N GLY A 63 74.43 6.98 8.54
CA GLY A 63 75.00 6.73 7.20
C GLY A 63 73.94 6.55 6.11
N GLY A 64 73.90 7.25 4.98
CA GLY A 64 74.84 8.11 4.29
C GLY A 64 74.60 7.95 2.77
N GLU A 65 74.55 9.08 2.06
CA GLU A 65 74.74 9.27 0.61
C GLU A 65 73.59 9.04 -0.40
N ALA A 66 73.36 10.10 -1.15
CA ALA A 66 72.57 10.21 -2.36
C ALA A 66 73.24 9.54 -3.56
N LYS A 67 72.45 9.00 -4.50
CA LYS A 67 72.85 8.87 -5.90
C LYS A 67 71.67 8.88 -6.88
N GLU A 68 71.96 9.57 -7.96
CA GLU A 68 71.17 10.08 -9.07
C GLU A 68 70.76 9.01 -10.09
N GLU A 69 69.69 9.32 -10.84
CA GLU A 69 69.27 8.82 -12.16
C GLU A 69 69.62 7.40 -12.64
N ARG A 70 68.58 6.63 -13.02
CA ARG A 70 68.48 6.07 -14.38
C ARG A 70 67.06 5.64 -14.73
N ALA A 71 66.42 6.36 -15.66
CA ALA A 71 65.16 5.99 -16.27
C ALA A 71 65.36 5.30 -17.64
N LYS A 72 64.38 4.43 -17.99
CA LYS A 72 63.96 3.86 -19.29
C LYS A 72 64.11 2.32 -19.38
N PRO A 73 63.28 1.61 -20.19
CA PRO A 73 62.06 2.01 -20.93
C PRO A 73 60.89 0.98 -20.83
N GLU A 74 59.64 1.41 -21.01
CA GLU A 74 58.62 0.54 -21.65
C GLU A 74 57.77 1.37 -22.63
N LEU A 75 57.80 0.93 -23.88
CA LEU A 75 57.17 1.52 -25.06
C LEU A 75 55.76 0.94 -25.19
N ASN A 76 54.73 1.69 -24.79
CA ASN A 76 53.36 1.35 -25.12
C ASN A 76 53.00 2.00 -26.47
N GLN A 77 52.94 1.18 -27.53
CA GLN A 77 52.46 1.63 -28.83
C GLN A 77 50.94 1.71 -28.80
N GLU A 78 50.39 2.92 -28.57
CA GLU A 78 48.97 3.18 -28.78
C GLU A 78 48.73 3.49 -30.27
N THR A 79 48.12 2.55 -30.99
CA THR A 79 47.46 2.85 -32.26
C THR A 79 46.27 3.77 -32.02
N PRO A 80 46.07 4.84 -32.82
CA PRO A 80 44.94 5.74 -32.65
C PRO A 80 43.64 5.02 -33.05
N GLU A 81 42.87 4.59 -32.05
CA GLU A 81 41.55 3.97 -32.27
C GLU A 81 40.64 4.94 -33.04
N THR A 82 39.98 4.43 -34.08
CA THR A 82 39.03 5.24 -34.85
C THR A 82 37.81 5.58 -34.00
N LYS A 83 37.18 6.74 -34.26
CA LYS A 83 35.99 7.19 -33.52
C LYS A 83 34.89 6.10 -33.48
N ALA A 84 34.72 5.37 -34.57
CA ALA A 84 33.78 4.26 -34.68
C ALA A 84 34.11 3.07 -33.75
N GLU A 85 35.39 2.75 -33.52
CA GLU A 85 35.79 1.67 -32.61
C GLU A 85 35.62 2.07 -31.14
N LYS A 86 35.85 3.34 -30.81
CA LYS A 86 35.53 3.89 -29.48
C LYS A 86 34.03 3.88 -29.21
N ASP A 87 33.22 4.27 -30.20
CA ASP A 87 31.77 4.26 -30.08
C ASP A 87 31.21 2.82 -29.99
N LEU A 88 31.79 1.87 -30.74
CA LEU A 88 31.42 0.45 -30.66
C LEU A 88 31.82 -0.18 -29.32
N LYS A 89 33.03 0.12 -28.81
CA LYS A 89 33.47 -0.32 -27.47
C LYS A 89 32.63 0.33 -26.36
N ALA A 90 32.24 1.60 -26.50
CA ALA A 90 31.37 2.29 -25.55
C ALA A 90 29.94 1.69 -25.56
N ALA A 91 29.39 1.40 -26.74
CA ALA A 91 28.10 0.72 -26.90
C ALA A 91 28.14 -0.71 -26.35
N GLN A 92 29.22 -1.46 -26.59
CA GLN A 92 29.42 -2.80 -26.02
C GLN A 92 29.61 -2.76 -24.50
N LYS A 93 30.24 -1.71 -23.96
CA LYS A 93 30.39 -1.50 -22.50
C LYS A 93 29.08 -1.05 -21.87
N ALA A 94 28.22 -0.31 -22.59
CA ALA A 94 26.87 0.04 -22.19
C ALA A 94 25.95 -1.18 -22.16
N LEU A 95 26.01 -2.03 -23.20
CA LEU A 95 25.28 -3.31 -23.27
C LEU A 95 25.73 -4.29 -22.17
N LYS A 96 27.04 -4.36 -21.85
CA LYS A 96 27.55 -5.14 -20.70
C LYS A 96 27.13 -4.58 -19.33
N ARG A 97 26.69 -3.31 -19.26
CA ARG A 97 26.22 -2.66 -18.03
C ARG A 97 24.74 -2.87 -17.75
N GLN A 98 23.98 -3.26 -18.77
CA GLN A 98 22.55 -3.55 -18.69
C GLN A 98 22.34 -4.92 -18.06
N ARG A 99 22.58 -4.98 -16.75
CA ARG A 99 22.27 -6.15 -15.94
C ARG A 99 20.81 -6.03 -15.55
N ASN A 100 19.99 -6.99 -15.94
CA ASN A 100 18.61 -7.05 -15.48
C ASN A 100 18.56 -7.63 -14.08
N MET A 101 17.63 -7.13 -13.28
CA MET A 101 17.30 -7.62 -11.95
C MET A 101 15.91 -8.25 -12.01
N TYR A 102 15.75 -9.37 -11.32
CA TYR A 102 14.48 -10.07 -11.20
C TYR A 102 13.69 -9.49 -10.03
N CYS A 103 12.44 -9.11 -10.27
CA CYS A 103 11.53 -8.57 -9.27
C CYS A 103 10.39 -9.55 -9.04
N LYS A 104 9.99 -9.68 -7.77
CA LYS A 104 8.79 -10.39 -7.35
C LYS A 104 7.87 -9.40 -6.64
N VAL A 105 6.61 -9.32 -7.04
CA VAL A 105 5.61 -8.45 -6.43
C VAL A 105 4.42 -9.29 -6.00
N VAL A 106 4.11 -9.31 -4.70
CA VAL A 106 2.85 -9.89 -4.22
C VAL A 106 1.74 -8.87 -4.43
N LEU A 107 0.70 -9.27 -5.14
CA LEU A 107 -0.46 -8.45 -5.49
C LEU A 107 -1.52 -8.52 -4.38
N LEU A 108 -2.58 -7.72 -4.51
CA LEU A 108 -3.64 -7.60 -3.50
C LEU A 108 -4.56 -8.82 -3.40
N ASP A 109 -4.56 -9.67 -4.41
CA ASP A 109 -5.27 -10.96 -4.46
C ASP A 109 -4.36 -12.14 -4.07
N ASP A 110 -3.22 -11.85 -3.41
CA ASP A 110 -2.16 -12.79 -3.03
C ASP A 110 -1.44 -13.49 -4.20
N THR A 111 -1.75 -13.14 -5.46
CA THR A 111 -0.99 -13.62 -6.61
C THR A 111 0.39 -12.98 -6.68
N ILE A 112 1.30 -13.62 -7.41
CA ILE A 112 2.68 -13.16 -7.55
C ILE A 112 2.91 -12.71 -8.99
N PHE A 113 3.23 -11.42 -9.15
CA PHE A 113 3.71 -10.86 -10.41
C PHE A 113 5.24 -10.86 -10.44
N GLU A 114 5.81 -11.50 -11.45
CA GLU A 114 7.26 -11.59 -11.61
C GLU A 114 7.69 -10.91 -12.90
N CYS A 115 8.73 -10.08 -12.84
CA CYS A 115 9.24 -9.40 -14.02
C CYS A 115 10.74 -9.09 -13.91
N THR A 116 11.36 -8.70 -15.01
CA THR A 116 12.72 -8.17 -15.01
C THR A 116 12.74 -6.69 -15.30
N VAL A 117 13.59 -5.96 -14.58
CA VAL A 117 13.85 -4.52 -14.80
C VAL A 117 15.35 -4.24 -14.92
N ASP A 118 15.72 -3.11 -15.49
CA ASP A 118 17.12 -2.67 -15.51
C ASP A 118 17.66 -2.49 -14.07
N LYS A 119 18.91 -2.83 -13.80
CA LYS A 119 19.54 -2.66 -12.47
C LYS A 119 19.51 -1.22 -11.95
N HIS A 120 19.40 -0.23 -12.83
CA HIS A 120 19.27 1.19 -12.51
C HIS A 120 17.84 1.71 -12.67
N ALA A 121 16.86 0.81 -12.81
CA ALA A 121 15.46 1.19 -12.83
C ALA A 121 15.05 1.91 -11.54
N LYS A 122 14.18 2.90 -11.69
CA LYS A 122 13.54 3.61 -10.60
C LYS A 122 12.32 2.85 -10.09
N GLY A 123 11.86 3.19 -8.89
CA GLY A 123 10.62 2.61 -8.34
C GLY A 123 9.42 2.78 -9.28
N GLN A 124 9.32 3.93 -9.97
CA GLN A 124 8.25 4.20 -10.93
C GLN A 124 8.24 3.20 -12.10
N ASP A 125 9.39 2.76 -12.57
CA ASP A 125 9.48 1.85 -13.73
C ASP A 125 8.88 0.47 -13.39
N LEU A 126 9.08 0.01 -12.14
CA LEU A 126 8.48 -1.23 -11.65
C LEU A 126 7.00 -1.05 -11.34
N LEU A 127 6.62 0.04 -10.67
CA LEU A 127 5.21 0.35 -10.38
C LEU A 127 4.40 0.39 -11.68
N LYS A 128 4.90 1.08 -12.70
CA LYS A 128 4.26 1.13 -14.02
C LYS A 128 4.04 -0.26 -14.62
N LYS A 129 5.03 -1.16 -14.56
CA LYS A 129 4.88 -2.54 -15.06
C LYS A 129 3.79 -3.32 -14.31
N VAL A 130 3.64 -3.08 -13.01
CA VAL A 130 2.58 -3.67 -12.21
C VAL A 130 1.23 -3.10 -12.63
N CYS A 131 1.08 -1.77 -12.69
CA CYS A 131 -0.17 -1.13 -13.10
C CYS A 131 -0.60 -1.52 -14.53
N ASP A 132 0.35 -1.57 -15.47
CA ASP A 132 0.12 -2.03 -16.85
C ASP A 132 -0.35 -3.51 -16.86
N HIS A 133 0.20 -4.38 -16.00
CA HIS A 133 -0.22 -5.78 -15.87
C HIS A 133 -1.64 -5.91 -15.30
N LEU A 134 -1.98 -5.07 -14.33
CA LEU A 134 -3.30 -5.03 -13.70
C LEU A 134 -4.34 -4.26 -14.52
N ASN A 135 -3.94 -3.62 -15.63
CA ASN A 135 -4.77 -2.72 -16.42
C ASN A 135 -5.40 -1.60 -15.58
N LEU A 136 -4.58 -0.96 -14.75
CA LEU A 136 -4.98 0.10 -13.81
C LEU A 136 -4.49 1.46 -14.31
N LEU A 137 -5.40 2.41 -14.55
CA LEU A 137 -5.03 3.77 -15.00
C LEU A 137 -4.93 4.76 -13.83
N GLU A 138 -5.74 4.58 -12.79
CA GLU A 138 -5.75 5.42 -11.60
C GLU A 138 -4.61 5.04 -10.62
N GLU A 139 -3.36 5.10 -11.10
CA GLU A 139 -2.16 4.61 -10.38
C GLU A 139 -1.84 5.40 -9.10
N ASP A 140 -2.29 6.66 -9.00
CA ASP A 140 -1.92 7.60 -7.94
C ASP A 140 -2.29 7.14 -6.53
N TYR A 141 -3.25 6.22 -6.39
CA TYR A 141 -3.69 5.67 -5.11
C TYR A 141 -2.78 4.54 -4.60
N PHE A 142 -1.94 3.97 -5.45
CA PHE A 142 -1.21 2.75 -5.16
C PHE A 142 0.29 2.97 -5.04
N GLY A 143 0.98 1.98 -4.50
CA GLY A 143 2.42 1.98 -4.41
C GLY A 143 2.99 0.60 -4.15
N LEU A 144 4.31 0.52 -4.23
CA LEU A 144 5.06 -0.67 -3.86
C LEU A 144 5.69 -0.48 -2.49
N ALA A 145 5.70 -1.52 -1.68
CA ALA A 145 6.37 -1.53 -0.39
C ALA A 145 7.33 -2.72 -0.28
N ILE A 146 8.37 -2.55 0.53
CA ILE A 146 9.30 -3.59 0.97
C ILE A 146 8.91 -3.93 2.41
N TRP A 147 8.77 -5.21 2.75
CA TRP A 147 8.50 -5.61 4.13
C TRP A 147 9.81 -5.93 4.83
N ASP A 148 10.15 -5.11 5.83
CA ASP A 148 11.34 -5.31 6.66
C ASP A 148 11.04 -6.33 7.79
N THR A 149 9.79 -6.35 8.27
CA THR A 149 9.25 -7.32 9.24
C THR A 149 7.78 -7.59 8.90
N PRO A 150 7.11 -8.61 9.48
CA PRO A 150 5.68 -8.85 9.25
C PRO A 150 4.74 -7.68 9.63
N THR A 151 5.23 -6.67 10.35
CA THR A 151 4.45 -5.52 10.82
C THR A 151 5.00 -4.18 10.33
N SER A 152 6.20 -4.15 9.75
CA SER A 152 6.85 -2.93 9.27
C SER A 152 7.10 -3.02 7.77
N ARG A 153 6.54 -2.05 7.04
CA ARG A 153 6.77 -1.88 5.61
C ARG A 153 7.38 -0.52 5.33
N THR A 154 8.31 -0.49 4.39
CA THR A 154 8.92 0.72 3.86
C THR A 154 8.42 0.94 2.43
N TRP A 155 7.82 2.10 2.16
CA TRP A 155 7.37 2.43 0.81
C TRP A 155 8.56 2.63 -0.14
N LEU A 156 8.46 2.04 -1.33
CA LEU A 156 9.39 2.28 -2.42
C LEU A 156 9.16 3.70 -2.95
N ASP A 157 10.21 4.51 -2.94
CA ASP A 157 10.22 5.84 -3.52
C ASP A 157 10.25 5.72 -5.06
N PRO A 158 9.24 6.22 -5.78
CA PRO A 158 9.16 6.07 -7.24
C PRO A 158 10.26 6.83 -7.97
N ALA A 159 10.83 7.89 -7.38
CA ALA A 159 11.83 8.73 -8.03
C ALA A 159 13.27 8.19 -7.89
N LYS A 160 13.50 7.24 -6.97
CA LYS A 160 14.82 6.68 -6.66
C LYS A 160 15.06 5.32 -7.31
N GLU A 161 16.33 5.01 -7.60
CA GLU A 161 16.75 3.69 -8.07
C GLU A 161 16.39 2.60 -7.05
N ILE A 162 15.76 1.51 -7.49
CA ILE A 162 15.34 0.40 -6.62
C ILE A 162 16.54 -0.20 -5.88
N LYS A 163 17.67 -0.37 -6.58
CA LYS A 163 18.91 -0.91 -6.02
C LYS A 163 19.38 -0.17 -4.75
N LYS A 164 19.14 1.14 -4.68
CA LYS A 164 19.54 1.98 -3.55
C LYS A 164 18.60 1.86 -2.35
N GLN A 165 17.41 1.30 -2.55
CA GLN A 165 16.34 1.20 -1.54
C GLN A 165 16.26 -0.20 -0.92
N VAL A 166 16.64 -1.25 -1.66
CA VAL A 166 16.61 -2.64 -1.17
C VAL A 166 17.86 -3.05 -0.38
N HIS A 167 18.84 -2.15 -0.20
CA HIS A 167 20.07 -2.36 0.59
C HIS A 167 20.83 -3.69 0.32
N GLY A 168 20.76 -4.21 -0.91
CA GLY A 168 21.40 -5.47 -1.30
C GLY A 168 20.59 -6.74 -1.06
N GLY A 169 19.37 -6.62 -0.51
CA GLY A 169 18.41 -7.71 -0.38
C GLY A 169 17.74 -8.13 -1.70
N PRO A 170 16.83 -9.13 -1.64
CA PRO A 170 16.03 -9.52 -2.78
C PRO A 170 15.11 -8.37 -3.24
N TRP A 171 14.75 -8.39 -4.52
CA TRP A 171 13.85 -7.38 -5.11
C TRP A 171 12.42 -7.90 -4.99
N ASP A 172 12.00 -8.11 -3.74
CA ASP A 172 10.68 -8.59 -3.37
C ASP A 172 9.86 -7.42 -2.81
N PHE A 173 8.66 -7.23 -3.36
CA PHE A 173 7.78 -6.11 -3.04
C PHE A 173 6.35 -6.59 -2.84
N THR A 174 5.52 -5.71 -2.29
CA THR A 174 4.06 -5.87 -2.30
C THR A 174 3.40 -4.66 -2.94
N PHE A 175 2.34 -4.90 -3.69
CA PHE A 175 1.48 -3.86 -4.23
C PHE A 175 0.39 -3.54 -3.22
N ASN A 176 0.20 -2.25 -2.91
CA ASN A 176 -0.71 -1.82 -1.87
C ASN A 176 -1.36 -0.48 -2.19
N VAL A 177 -2.51 -0.20 -1.56
CA VAL A 177 -3.05 1.17 -1.52
C VAL A 177 -2.19 2.01 -0.58
N LYS A 178 -1.73 3.14 -1.09
CA LYS A 178 -0.94 4.15 -0.37
C LYS A 178 -1.80 5.32 0.08
N PHE A 179 -2.77 5.72 -0.74
CA PHE A 179 -3.70 6.80 -0.45
C PHE A 179 -5.12 6.29 -0.65
N TYR A 180 -5.91 6.27 0.43
CA TYR A 180 -7.30 5.87 0.37
C TYR A 180 -8.12 7.09 -0.05
N PRO A 181 -8.91 7.02 -1.15
CA PRO A 181 -9.77 8.13 -1.54
C PRO A 181 -10.81 8.36 -0.43
N PRO A 182 -11.09 9.63 -0.07
CA PRO A 182 -12.10 9.95 0.94
C PRO A 182 -13.51 9.54 0.48
N ASP A 183 -13.73 9.50 -0.83
CA ASP A 183 -14.98 9.06 -1.45
C ASP A 183 -14.67 8.11 -2.63
N PRO A 184 -14.74 6.77 -2.41
CA PRO A 184 -14.49 5.77 -3.45
C PRO A 184 -15.46 5.84 -4.64
N ALA A 185 -16.64 6.46 -4.49
CA ALA A 185 -17.61 6.60 -5.57
C ALA A 185 -17.12 7.56 -6.67
N GLN A 186 -16.11 8.40 -6.37
CA GLN A 186 -15.49 9.31 -7.34
C GLN A 186 -14.40 8.67 -8.19
N LEU A 187 -13.98 7.44 -7.86
CA LEU A 187 -13.07 6.69 -8.72
C LEU A 187 -13.75 6.42 -10.06
N THR A 188 -12.99 6.52 -11.14
CA THR A 188 -13.50 6.41 -12.50
C THR A 188 -13.65 4.95 -12.92
N GLU A 189 -12.72 4.09 -12.50
CA GLU A 189 -12.68 2.69 -12.94
C GLU A 189 -13.14 1.73 -11.83
N ASP A 190 -14.02 0.79 -12.19
CA ASP A 190 -14.48 -0.26 -11.27
C ASP A 190 -13.31 -1.14 -10.78
N ILE A 191 -12.30 -1.34 -11.63
CA ILE A 191 -11.09 -2.10 -11.27
C ILE A 191 -10.30 -1.43 -10.13
N THR A 192 -10.29 -0.10 -10.07
CA THR A 192 -9.67 0.66 -8.98
C THR A 192 -10.42 0.41 -7.67
N ARG A 193 -11.76 0.43 -7.73
CA ARG A 193 -12.61 0.12 -6.56
C ARG A 193 -12.43 -1.32 -6.11
N TYR A 194 -12.31 -2.26 -7.04
CA TYR A 194 -12.04 -3.66 -6.75
C TYR A 194 -10.73 -3.84 -5.96
N TYR A 195 -9.62 -3.26 -6.42
CA TYR A 195 -8.36 -3.34 -5.69
C TYR A 195 -8.40 -2.62 -4.33
N LEU A 196 -9.15 -1.52 -4.22
CA LEU A 196 -9.40 -0.87 -2.93
C LEU A 196 -10.13 -1.82 -1.97
N CYS A 197 -11.15 -2.54 -2.43
CA CYS A 197 -11.87 -3.55 -1.65
C CYS A 197 -10.94 -4.68 -1.19
N LEU A 198 -10.05 -5.18 -2.05
CA LEU A 198 -9.07 -6.20 -1.67
C LEU A 198 -8.13 -5.70 -0.56
N GLN A 199 -7.62 -4.47 -0.69
CA GLN A 199 -6.77 -3.90 0.35
C GLN A 199 -7.51 -3.73 1.69
N LEU A 200 -8.76 -3.25 1.66
CA LEU A 200 -9.58 -3.08 2.85
C LEU A 200 -9.86 -4.43 3.54
N ARG A 201 -10.15 -5.49 2.78
CA ARG A 201 -10.28 -6.85 3.31
C ARG A 201 -9.00 -7.27 4.03
N GLN A 202 -7.83 -7.03 3.44
CA GLN A 202 -6.55 -7.34 4.07
C GLN A 202 -6.30 -6.50 5.33
N ASP A 203 -6.66 -5.21 5.32
CA ASP A 203 -6.50 -4.34 6.49
C ASP A 203 -7.41 -4.76 7.66
N ILE A 204 -8.62 -5.23 7.38
CA ILE A 204 -9.53 -5.84 8.38
C ILE A 204 -8.90 -7.11 8.94
N MET A 205 -8.45 -8.02 8.07
CA MET A 205 -7.86 -9.31 8.45
C MET A 205 -6.55 -9.19 9.23
N THR A 206 -5.78 -8.12 9.00
CA THR A 206 -4.54 -7.84 9.74
C THR A 206 -4.77 -6.98 10.99
N GLY A 207 -6.01 -6.53 11.23
CA GLY A 207 -6.37 -5.68 12.35
C GLY A 207 -5.93 -4.22 12.20
N ARG A 208 -5.43 -3.81 11.03
CA ARG A 208 -5.11 -2.41 10.71
C ARG A 208 -6.38 -1.56 10.62
N LEU A 209 -7.49 -2.15 10.18
CA LEU A 209 -8.80 -1.52 10.11
C LEU A 209 -9.77 -2.19 11.09
N PRO A 210 -9.88 -1.70 12.34
CA PRO A 210 -10.87 -2.19 13.30
C PRO A 210 -12.28 -1.90 12.81
N CYS A 211 -13.15 -2.90 12.88
CA CYS A 211 -14.55 -2.80 12.50
C CYS A 211 -15.46 -3.30 13.63
N SER A 212 -16.65 -2.72 13.72
CA SER A 212 -17.71 -3.26 14.58
C SER A 212 -18.23 -4.59 14.03
N PHE A 213 -18.89 -5.40 14.86
CA PHE A 213 -19.54 -6.64 14.42
C PHE A 213 -20.50 -6.39 13.24
N ALA A 214 -21.35 -5.36 13.34
CA ALA A 214 -22.31 -5.02 12.30
C ALA A 214 -21.63 -4.64 10.98
N THR A 215 -20.53 -3.88 11.06
CA THR A 215 -19.73 -3.51 9.89
C THR A 215 -19.07 -4.73 9.25
N LEU A 216 -18.48 -5.63 10.05
CA LEU A 216 -17.89 -6.88 9.54
C LEU A 216 -18.93 -7.75 8.84
N ALA A 217 -20.12 -7.89 9.42
CA ALA A 217 -21.19 -8.68 8.82
C ALA A 217 -21.64 -8.11 7.47
N LEU A 218 -21.79 -6.79 7.39
CA LEU A 218 -22.19 -6.10 6.16
C LEU A 218 -21.11 -6.17 5.07
N LEU A 219 -19.84 -5.91 5.41
CA LEU A 219 -18.75 -6.00 4.44
C LEU A 219 -18.51 -7.45 3.99
N GLY A 220 -18.66 -8.40 4.92
CA GLY A 220 -18.58 -9.82 4.63
C GLY A 220 -19.67 -10.27 3.67
N SER A 221 -20.91 -9.80 3.83
CA SER A 221 -22.01 -10.17 2.92
C SER A 221 -21.81 -9.60 1.52
N TYR A 222 -21.29 -8.38 1.38
CA TYR A 222 -20.90 -7.84 0.07
C TYR A 222 -19.74 -8.59 -0.56
N THR A 223 -18.75 -9.00 0.23
CA THR A 223 -17.63 -9.83 -0.25
C THR A 223 -18.17 -11.13 -0.84
N VAL A 224 -19.02 -11.84 -0.10
CA VAL A 224 -19.62 -13.10 -0.55
C VAL A 224 -20.46 -12.91 -1.80
N GLN A 225 -21.30 -11.87 -1.86
CA GLN A 225 -22.09 -11.56 -3.05
C GLN A 225 -21.20 -11.29 -4.28
N SER A 226 -20.10 -10.55 -4.11
CA SER A 226 -19.20 -10.22 -5.22
C SER A 226 -18.49 -11.46 -5.78
N GLU A 227 -18.23 -12.47 -4.94
CA GLU A 227 -17.47 -13.67 -5.30
C GLU A 227 -18.38 -14.80 -5.79
N LEU A 228 -19.59 -14.94 -5.23
CA LEU A 228 -20.52 -16.04 -5.52
C LEU A 228 -21.75 -15.63 -6.33
N GLY A 229 -22.06 -14.34 -6.42
CA GLY A 229 -23.31 -13.85 -6.97
C GLY A 229 -24.49 -14.02 -6.00
N ASP A 230 -25.71 -14.10 -6.51
CA ASP A 230 -26.92 -14.20 -5.69
C ASP A 230 -26.99 -15.54 -4.93
N TYR A 231 -27.46 -15.48 -3.68
CA TYR A 231 -27.71 -16.70 -2.90
C TYR A 231 -28.72 -17.64 -3.57
N ASP A 232 -28.24 -18.83 -3.95
CA ASP A 232 -28.98 -20.01 -4.39
C ASP A 232 -28.91 -21.16 -3.34
N PRO A 233 -30.04 -21.65 -2.79
CA PRO A 233 -30.05 -22.74 -1.81
C PRO A 233 -29.62 -24.11 -2.37
N ASP A 234 -29.69 -24.32 -3.68
CA ASP A 234 -29.31 -25.59 -4.31
C ASP A 234 -27.80 -25.67 -4.56
N LEU A 235 -27.14 -24.51 -4.70
CA LEU A 235 -25.69 -24.40 -4.93
C LEU A 235 -24.91 -24.15 -3.64
N HIS A 236 -25.46 -23.34 -2.72
CA HIS A 236 -24.76 -22.97 -1.49
C HIS A 236 -25.02 -23.97 -0.36
N SER A 237 -24.00 -24.75 -0.03
CA SER A 237 -24.01 -25.64 1.14
C SER A 237 -24.27 -24.84 2.42
N PRO A 238 -24.74 -25.46 3.52
CA PRO A 238 -24.95 -24.75 4.79
C PRO A 238 -23.68 -24.08 5.34
N ASP A 239 -22.49 -24.58 4.99
CA ASP A 239 -21.20 -24.15 5.54
C ASP A 239 -20.34 -23.38 4.53
N TYR A 240 -20.87 -22.98 3.36
CA TYR A 240 -20.12 -22.29 2.30
C TYR A 240 -19.35 -21.05 2.80
N ILE A 241 -19.89 -20.37 3.81
CA ILE A 241 -19.29 -19.18 4.40
C ILE A 241 -17.94 -19.44 5.09
N THR A 242 -17.70 -20.68 5.54
CA THR A 242 -16.47 -21.06 6.26
C THR A 242 -15.21 -20.98 5.40
N GLU A 243 -15.37 -20.97 4.07
CA GLU A 243 -14.28 -20.79 3.11
C GLU A 243 -13.79 -19.33 3.05
N PHE A 244 -14.61 -18.38 3.51
CA PHE A 244 -14.30 -16.95 3.50
C PHE A 244 -13.69 -16.52 4.83
N LYS A 245 -12.50 -15.91 4.75
CA LYS A 245 -11.84 -15.25 5.88
C LYS A 245 -12.29 -13.78 5.94
N LEU A 246 -13.22 -13.48 6.83
CA LEU A 246 -13.88 -12.17 6.91
C LEU A 246 -13.37 -11.30 8.06
N ALA A 247 -12.89 -11.92 9.14
CA ALA A 247 -12.33 -11.22 10.29
C ALA A 247 -11.23 -12.04 11.00
N PRO A 248 -10.30 -11.39 11.73
CA PRO A 248 -9.26 -12.09 12.50
C PRO A 248 -9.83 -13.06 13.55
N ASN A 249 -10.95 -12.70 14.17
CA ASN A 249 -11.63 -13.47 15.21
C ASN A 249 -13.03 -13.89 14.74
N GLN A 250 -13.10 -14.54 13.57
CA GLN A 250 -14.36 -14.97 12.97
C GLN A 250 -15.11 -15.94 13.89
N THR A 251 -16.36 -15.60 14.23
CA THR A 251 -17.26 -16.41 15.06
C THR A 251 -18.39 -16.98 14.21
N LYS A 252 -19.04 -18.05 14.71
CA LYS A 252 -20.24 -18.61 14.07
C LYS A 252 -21.38 -17.60 13.98
N GLU A 253 -21.53 -16.74 14.98
CA GLU A 253 -22.52 -15.66 14.97
C GLU A 253 -22.28 -14.67 13.82
N LEU A 254 -21.01 -14.34 13.52
CA LEU A 254 -20.66 -13.48 12.39
C LEU A 254 -21.01 -14.17 11.06
N GLU A 255 -20.64 -15.44 10.90
CA GLU A 255 -20.96 -16.24 9.72
C GLU A 255 -22.46 -16.30 9.45
N GLU A 256 -23.28 -16.58 10.48
CA GLU A 256 -24.73 -16.61 10.39
C GLU A 256 -25.30 -15.25 9.94
N LYS A 257 -24.79 -14.15 10.50
CA LYS A 257 -25.25 -12.81 10.14
C LYS A 257 -24.90 -12.45 8.69
N VAL A 258 -23.71 -12.84 8.23
CA VAL A 258 -23.28 -12.64 6.84
C VAL A 258 -24.19 -13.41 5.88
N VAL A 259 -24.49 -14.68 6.19
CA VAL A 259 -25.39 -15.52 5.37
C VAL A 259 -26.81 -14.95 5.35
N GLU A 260 -27.32 -14.44 6.48
CA GLU A 260 -28.62 -13.77 6.56
C GLU A 260 -28.69 -12.58 5.61
N LEU A 261 -27.65 -11.72 5.62
CA LEU A 261 -27.57 -10.56 4.74
C LEU A 261 -27.41 -10.95 3.27
N HIS A 262 -26.54 -11.90 2.95
CA HIS A 262 -26.32 -12.37 1.57
C HIS A 262 -27.62 -12.85 0.90
N LYS A 263 -28.50 -13.52 1.66
CA LYS A 263 -29.83 -13.95 1.18
C LYS A 263 -30.76 -12.80 0.76
N THR A 264 -30.53 -11.59 1.26
CA THR A 264 -31.35 -10.41 0.94
C THR A 264 -30.96 -9.74 -0.37
N TYR A 265 -29.75 -10.02 -0.87
CA TYR A 265 -29.25 -9.42 -2.09
C TYR A 265 -29.75 -10.19 -3.31
N ARG A 266 -30.26 -9.44 -4.29
CA ARG A 266 -30.80 -9.97 -5.53
C ARG A 266 -30.38 -9.09 -6.68
N SER A 267 -29.84 -9.70 -7.73
CA SER A 267 -29.41 -9.03 -8.95
C SER A 267 -28.40 -7.89 -8.69
N MET A 268 -27.59 -8.03 -7.64
CA MET A 268 -26.52 -7.09 -7.32
C MET A 268 -25.23 -7.55 -7.99
N THR A 269 -24.70 -6.69 -8.86
CA THR A 269 -23.45 -6.97 -9.58
C THR A 269 -22.24 -6.77 -8.68
N PRO A 270 -21.09 -7.43 -8.95
CA PRO A 270 -19.86 -7.26 -8.17
C PRO A 270 -19.22 -5.86 -8.17
N ALA A 271 -19.57 -5.02 -9.15
CA ALA A 271 -19.02 -3.67 -9.35
C ALA A 271 -19.79 -2.58 -8.58
#